data_AF-A0A0G1DJ23-F1
#
_entry.id   AF-A0A0G1DJ23-F1
#
_cell.length_a   1.000
_cell.length_b   1.000
_cell.length_c   1.000
_cell.angle_alpha   90.00
_cell.angle_beta   90.00
_cell.angle_gamma   90.00
#
_symmetry.space_group_name_H-M   'P 1'
#
loop_
_entity.id
_entity.type
_entity.pdbx_description
1 polymer ?
#
loop_
_entity_poly.entity_id
_entity_poly.type
_entity_poly.pdbx_seq_one_letter_code
_entity_poly.pdbx_strand_id
1 'polypeptide(L)'
;MSYAENLRTVEEFTEKGWRETPHSRRVEEIISVYNETSRLTDRYTYFYDQKGFYMWAKDKADDAPKKIYVKDIIDRRSYPSSAEGEVFDKLEDWFPKNTEGQAIWASLPYPGRDPDPKVIFHQIAYTAGDMQKVLKNSAVGFKATNEAVLDILHEFFPETIDFTNPEAFRPHLIAVDGNFDLSGLLTRIKEIDPEALVANGKFEEKQLNERAAYISNLIGSGAAARFVAVEARRLGLVGQHPISCLKGLSFSELIAGSQSIQDQYGSLEFKCPTCSATNRRQSGVLISNCQHCGANVRC
;
A
#
# COMPACT_ATOMS: atom_id res chain seq x y z
N MET A 1 1.28 16.62 -17.42
CA MET A 1 2.44 16.83 -16.53
C MET A 1 2.78 15.55 -15.75
N SER A 2 1.78 14.79 -15.27
CA SER A 2 1.93 13.55 -14.50
C SER A 2 2.82 12.43 -15.07
N TYR A 3 2.87 12.24 -16.41
CA TYR A 3 3.53 11.06 -16.98
C TYR A 3 5.06 11.06 -16.83
N ALA A 4 5.70 12.22 -17.03
CA ALA A 4 7.14 12.36 -16.85
C ALA A 4 7.54 12.25 -15.38
N GLU A 5 6.66 12.70 -14.48
CA GLU A 5 6.82 12.58 -13.03
C GLU A 5 6.76 11.11 -12.61
N ASN A 6 5.81 10.33 -13.15
CA ASN A 6 5.73 8.88 -12.89
C ASN A 6 6.98 8.12 -13.33
N LEU A 7 7.55 8.44 -14.50
CA LEU A 7 8.79 7.81 -14.95
C LEU A 7 9.95 8.10 -14.01
N ARG A 8 10.06 9.35 -13.56
CA ARG A 8 11.08 9.76 -12.57
C ARG A 8 10.87 9.03 -11.25
N THR A 9 9.64 8.89 -10.80
CA THR A 9 9.32 8.12 -9.59
C THR A 9 9.75 6.66 -9.72
N VAL A 10 9.43 5.99 -10.83
CA VAL A 10 9.84 4.59 -11.06
C VAL A 10 11.36 4.44 -11.13
N GLU A 11 12.04 5.42 -11.71
CA GLU A 11 13.50 5.51 -11.69
C GLU A 11 14.02 5.60 -10.25
N GLU A 12 13.47 6.50 -9.43
CA GLU A 12 13.85 6.63 -8.03
C GLU A 12 13.54 5.38 -7.19
N PHE A 13 12.39 4.72 -7.40
CA PHE A 13 12.09 3.43 -6.77
C PHE A 13 13.13 2.38 -7.14
N THR A 14 13.53 2.34 -8.42
CA THR A 14 14.53 1.39 -8.89
C THR A 14 15.90 1.63 -8.24
N GLU A 15 16.32 2.89 -8.12
CA GLU A 15 17.64 3.23 -7.56
C GLU A 15 17.71 3.00 -6.05
N LYS A 16 16.68 3.44 -5.34
CA LYS A 16 16.74 3.55 -3.87
C LYS A 16 16.15 2.31 -3.20
N GLY A 17 15.01 1.81 -3.70
CA GLY A 17 14.21 0.81 -3.01
C GLY A 17 14.25 -0.58 -3.63
N TRP A 18 13.76 -0.71 -4.86
CA TRP A 18 13.45 -2.00 -5.49
C TRP A 18 14.64 -2.92 -5.60
N ARG A 19 15.85 -2.41 -5.81
CA ARG A 19 17.08 -3.23 -5.87
C ARG A 19 17.27 -4.10 -4.62
N GLU A 20 16.91 -3.59 -3.46
CA GLU A 20 17.00 -4.30 -2.18
C GLU A 20 15.72 -5.09 -1.86
N THR A 21 14.60 -4.76 -2.50
CA THR A 21 13.33 -5.49 -2.35
C THR A 21 13.44 -6.90 -2.93
N PRO A 22 12.98 -7.94 -2.20
CA PRO A 22 12.86 -9.30 -2.71
C PRO A 22 12.09 -9.44 -4.02
N HIS A 23 12.44 -10.41 -4.87
CA HIS A 23 11.84 -10.55 -6.21
C HIS A 23 10.32 -10.62 -6.18
N SER A 24 9.72 -11.51 -5.38
CA SER A 24 8.26 -11.71 -5.34
C SER A 24 7.54 -10.44 -4.89
N ARG A 25 8.08 -9.78 -3.87
CA ARG A 25 7.55 -8.51 -3.39
C ARG A 25 7.69 -7.44 -4.46
N ARG A 26 8.86 -7.28 -5.07
CA ARG A 26 9.11 -6.31 -6.14
C ARG A 26 8.11 -6.47 -7.30
N VAL A 27 7.73 -7.70 -7.65
CA VAL A 27 6.67 -7.97 -8.63
C VAL A 27 5.34 -7.36 -8.19
N GLU A 28 4.92 -7.59 -6.94
CA GLU A 28 3.72 -6.97 -6.36
C GLU A 28 3.82 -5.44 -6.34
N GLU A 29 4.99 -4.87 -5.99
CA GLU A 29 5.21 -3.42 -5.98
C GLU A 29 5.07 -2.81 -7.39
N ILE A 30 5.59 -3.49 -8.43
CA ILE A 30 5.46 -3.06 -9.82
C ILE A 30 4.00 -3.15 -10.30
N ILE A 31 3.28 -4.20 -9.92
CA ILE A 31 1.85 -4.36 -10.22
C ILE A 31 1.05 -3.25 -9.54
N SER A 32 1.43 -2.89 -8.31
CA SER A 32 0.80 -1.81 -7.56
C SER A 32 0.98 -0.46 -8.24
N VAL A 33 2.19 -0.15 -8.71
CA VAL A 33 2.45 1.05 -9.54
C VAL A 33 1.58 1.06 -10.79
N TYR A 34 1.44 -0.07 -11.49
CA TYR A 34 0.55 -0.17 -12.66
C TYR A 34 -0.90 0.12 -12.27
N ASN A 35 -1.39 -0.48 -11.19
CA ASN A 35 -2.76 -0.32 -10.73
C ASN A 35 -3.04 1.14 -10.35
N GLU A 36 -2.17 1.75 -9.55
CA GLU A 36 -2.28 3.14 -9.10
C GLU A 36 -2.27 4.12 -10.28
N THR A 37 -1.24 4.04 -11.13
CA THR A 37 -1.07 4.96 -12.26
C THR A 37 -2.12 4.78 -13.36
N SER A 38 -2.89 3.70 -13.31
CA SER A 38 -3.99 3.39 -14.24
C SER A 38 -5.38 3.43 -13.59
N ARG A 39 -5.50 3.87 -12.32
CA ARG A 39 -6.75 3.90 -11.53
C ARG A 39 -7.48 2.55 -11.47
N LEU A 40 -6.72 1.47 -11.51
CA LEU A 40 -7.24 0.12 -11.31
C LEU A 40 -7.28 -0.19 -9.82
N THR A 41 -8.27 -0.99 -9.44
CA THR A 41 -8.40 -1.46 -8.08
C THR A 41 -7.29 -2.44 -7.76
N ASP A 42 -6.42 -2.06 -6.85
CA ASP A 42 -5.40 -2.96 -6.36
C ASP A 42 -6.00 -3.91 -5.30
N ARG A 43 -5.51 -5.14 -5.25
CA ARG A 43 -6.06 -6.20 -4.39
C ARG A 43 -4.95 -6.87 -3.61
N TYR A 44 -5.07 -6.82 -2.29
CA TYR A 44 -4.06 -7.34 -1.37
C TYR A 44 -4.70 -8.25 -0.35
N THR A 45 -3.94 -9.23 0.12
CA THR A 45 -4.41 -10.13 1.18
C THR A 45 -3.51 -9.98 2.39
N TYR A 46 -4.08 -9.61 3.53
CA TYR A 46 -3.42 -9.74 4.82
C TYR A 46 -3.81 -11.05 5.47
N PHE A 47 -2.79 -11.78 5.91
CA PHE A 47 -2.94 -12.92 6.79
C PHE A 47 -2.97 -12.45 8.23
N TYR A 48 -3.50 -13.28 9.13
CA TYR A 48 -3.61 -12.93 10.54
C TYR A 48 -3.11 -14.08 11.42
N ASP A 49 -2.38 -13.74 12.47
CA ASP A 49 -2.03 -14.66 13.55
C ASP A 49 -2.02 -13.93 14.91
N GLN A 50 -1.53 -14.58 15.97
CA GLN A 50 -1.51 -14.03 17.32
C GLN A 50 -0.73 -12.71 17.46
N LYS A 51 0.14 -12.37 16.51
CA LYS A 51 0.89 -11.11 16.50
C LYS A 51 0.23 -10.02 15.66
N GLY A 52 -0.85 -10.32 14.93
CA GLY A 52 -1.59 -9.37 14.13
C GLY A 52 -1.59 -9.65 12.63
N PHE A 53 -1.90 -8.63 11.84
CA PHE A 53 -1.86 -8.71 10.38
C PHE A 53 -0.42 -8.83 9.85
N TYR A 54 -0.23 -9.71 8.87
CA TYR A 54 1.05 -9.90 8.18
C TYR A 54 0.90 -10.21 6.70
N MET A 55 2.00 -10.01 5.98
CA MET A 55 2.19 -10.40 4.59
C MET A 55 3.33 -11.43 4.51
N TRP A 56 3.26 -12.31 3.51
CA TRP A 56 4.36 -13.21 3.19
C TRP A 56 5.36 -12.49 2.28
N ALA A 57 6.64 -12.56 2.61
CA ALA A 57 7.73 -12.07 1.76
C ALA A 57 8.79 -13.16 1.60
N LYS A 58 9.37 -13.27 0.41
CA LYS A 58 10.38 -14.27 0.11
C LYS A 58 11.61 -13.60 -0.50
N ASP A 59 12.69 -13.51 0.27
CA ASP A 59 13.92 -12.78 -0.09
C ASP A 59 14.57 -13.32 -1.39
N LYS A 60 14.57 -14.64 -1.58
CA LYS A 60 15.07 -15.35 -2.77
C LYS A 60 14.17 -16.52 -3.15
N ALA A 61 14.29 -17.00 -4.39
CA ALA A 61 13.52 -18.15 -4.88
C ALA A 61 13.66 -19.41 -4.01
N ASP A 62 14.77 -19.57 -3.30
CA ASP A 62 15.06 -20.72 -2.44
C ASP A 62 14.89 -20.44 -0.93
N ASP A 63 14.60 -19.19 -0.54
CA ASP A 63 14.46 -18.85 0.87
C ASP A 63 13.09 -19.27 1.42
N ALA A 64 13.04 -19.66 2.69
CA ALA A 64 11.76 -19.87 3.36
C ALA A 64 10.97 -18.54 3.42
N PRO A 65 9.65 -18.54 3.13
CA PRO A 65 8.81 -17.36 3.27
C PRO A 65 8.87 -16.80 4.70
N LYS A 66 9.02 -15.49 4.82
CA LYS A 66 9.03 -14.75 6.09
C LYS A 66 7.74 -13.95 6.23
N LYS A 67 7.27 -13.82 7.47
CA LYS A 67 6.16 -12.95 7.83
C LYS A 67 6.68 -11.53 8.06
N ILE A 68 6.07 -10.55 7.40
CA ILE A 68 6.25 -9.13 7.69
C ILE A 68 4.95 -8.64 8.32
N TYR A 69 5.01 -8.22 9.59
CA TYR A 69 3.85 -7.71 10.31
C TYR A 69 3.57 -6.26 9.91
N VAL A 70 2.32 -5.98 9.57
CA VAL A 70 1.89 -4.67 9.03
C VAL A 70 2.16 -3.54 10.04
N LYS A 71 1.83 -3.78 11.32
CA LYS A 71 2.06 -2.81 12.40
C LYS A 71 3.51 -2.37 12.57
N ASP A 72 4.47 -3.20 12.18
CA ASP A 72 5.89 -2.93 12.35
C ASP A 72 6.45 -2.03 11.23
N ILE A 73 5.71 -1.90 10.12
CA ILE A 73 6.17 -1.21 8.91
C ILE A 73 5.36 0.04 8.56
N ILE A 74 4.14 0.19 9.09
CA ILE A 74 3.35 1.41 8.88
C ILE A 74 3.93 2.60 9.64
N ASP A 75 4.03 3.73 8.96
CA ASP A 75 4.41 5.00 9.56
C ASP A 75 3.29 5.52 10.48
N ARG A 76 3.67 6.11 11.61
CA ARG A 76 2.76 6.75 12.58
C ARG A 76 3.28 8.09 13.08
N ARG A 77 4.33 8.64 12.46
CA ARG A 77 5.05 9.82 12.98
C ARG A 77 4.37 11.14 12.67
N SER A 78 3.80 11.26 11.47
CA SER A 78 3.03 12.45 11.09
C SER A 78 1.60 12.34 11.61
N TYR A 79 0.91 13.48 11.74
CA TYR A 79 -0.50 13.50 12.08
C TYR A 79 -1.36 12.61 11.16
N PRO A 80 -1.31 12.75 9.81
CA PRO A 80 -2.08 11.86 8.94
C PRO A 80 -1.66 10.40 9.12
N SER A 81 -0.36 10.09 9.25
CA SER A 81 0.12 8.71 9.48
C SER A 81 -0.39 8.10 10.79
N SER A 82 -0.47 8.90 11.85
CA SER A 82 -0.98 8.46 13.14
C SER A 82 -2.48 8.13 13.07
N ALA A 83 -3.28 8.99 12.43
CA ALA A 83 -4.70 8.76 12.24
C ALA A 83 -4.96 7.49 11.41
N GLU A 84 -4.14 7.25 10.38
CA GLU A 84 -4.16 6.02 9.61
C GLU A 84 -3.76 4.78 10.43
N GLY A 85 -2.81 4.93 11.36
CA GLY A 85 -2.47 3.91 12.34
C GLY A 85 -3.63 3.56 13.27
N GLU A 86 -4.44 4.54 13.68
CA GLU A 86 -5.65 4.30 14.48
C GLU A 86 -6.71 3.50 13.71
N VAL A 87 -6.85 3.74 12.40
CA VAL A 87 -7.72 2.92 11.54
C VAL A 87 -7.23 1.47 11.51
N PHE A 88 -5.91 1.28 11.34
CA PHE A 88 -5.32 -0.06 11.39
C PHE A 88 -5.59 -0.75 12.73
N ASP A 89 -5.45 -0.05 13.86
CA ASP A 89 -5.70 -0.62 15.18
C ASP A 89 -7.17 -1.04 15.34
N LYS A 90 -8.12 -0.22 14.86
CA LYS A 90 -9.55 -0.55 14.86
C LYS A 90 -9.84 -1.77 13.99
N LEU A 91 -9.17 -1.89 12.84
CA LEU A 91 -9.31 -3.02 11.94
C LEU A 91 -8.72 -4.30 12.55
N GLU A 92 -7.57 -4.20 13.21
CA GLU A 92 -6.89 -5.29 13.91
C GLU A 92 -7.67 -5.79 15.13
N ASP A 93 -8.45 -4.90 15.78
CA ASP A 93 -9.40 -5.24 16.85
C ASP A 93 -10.72 -5.84 16.31
N TRP A 94 -11.24 -5.29 15.20
CA TRP A 94 -12.48 -5.74 14.57
C TRP A 94 -12.35 -7.13 13.94
N PHE A 95 -11.26 -7.39 13.22
CA PHE A 95 -11.07 -8.61 12.44
C PHE A 95 -11.22 -9.90 13.26
N PRO A 96 -10.51 -10.12 14.39
CA PRO A 96 -10.61 -11.38 15.14
C PRO A 96 -12.02 -11.61 15.73
N LYS A 97 -12.80 -10.55 15.97
CA LYS A 97 -14.14 -10.62 16.60
C LYS A 97 -15.25 -11.01 15.64
N ASN A 98 -15.02 -10.90 14.33
CA ASN A 98 -16.04 -11.10 13.31
C ASN A 98 -15.69 -12.30 12.43
N THR A 99 -16.61 -13.24 12.22
CA THR A 99 -16.37 -14.40 11.32
C THR A 99 -16.42 -14.01 9.85
N GLU A 100 -17.26 -13.04 9.52
CA GLU A 100 -17.48 -12.49 8.21
C GLU A 100 -17.77 -10.99 8.36
N GLY A 101 -17.67 -10.23 7.27
CA GLY A 101 -17.99 -8.82 7.28
C GLY A 101 -17.08 -8.00 6.38
N GLN A 102 -17.47 -6.75 6.19
CA GLN A 102 -16.74 -5.76 5.44
C GLN A 102 -16.46 -4.55 6.34
N ALA A 103 -15.38 -3.83 6.05
CA ALA A 103 -15.12 -2.53 6.64
C ALA A 103 -14.65 -1.58 5.55
N ILE A 104 -15.01 -0.30 5.68
CA ILE A 104 -14.68 0.75 4.73
C ILE A 104 -13.98 1.88 5.47
N TRP A 105 -13.00 2.47 4.81
CA TRP A 105 -12.32 3.65 5.29
C TRP A 105 -11.99 4.56 4.11
N ALA A 106 -12.12 5.88 4.28
CA ALA A 106 -11.67 6.85 3.29
C ALA A 106 -10.40 7.56 3.78
N SER A 107 -9.31 7.41 3.02
CA SER A 107 -8.13 8.26 3.17
C SER A 107 -8.37 9.55 2.40
N LEU A 108 -8.65 10.62 3.14
CA LEU A 108 -8.95 11.95 2.58
C LEU A 108 -7.65 12.67 2.15
N PRO A 109 -7.70 13.54 1.12
CA PRO A 109 -6.59 14.40 0.74
C PRO A 109 -5.93 15.08 1.94
N TYR A 110 -4.60 15.19 1.87
CA TYR A 110 -3.81 15.91 2.86
C TYR A 110 -2.72 16.73 2.16
N PRO A 111 -2.65 18.06 2.39
CA PRO A 111 -1.70 18.93 1.70
C PRO A 111 -0.26 18.44 1.80
N GLY A 112 0.41 18.33 0.65
CA GLY A 112 1.81 17.89 0.57
C GLY A 112 2.04 16.39 0.82
N ARG A 113 0.96 15.61 0.97
CA ARG A 113 1.02 14.16 1.15
C ARG A 113 0.30 13.41 0.03
N ASP A 114 -1.02 13.40 0.06
CA ASP A 114 -1.89 12.72 -0.90
C ASP A 114 -2.83 13.76 -1.52
N PRO A 115 -2.73 14.01 -2.83
CA PRO A 115 -3.56 15.01 -3.49
C PRO A 115 -4.99 14.51 -3.75
N ASP A 116 -5.18 13.19 -3.85
CA ASP A 116 -6.43 12.55 -4.23
C ASP A 116 -6.93 11.62 -3.11
N PRO A 117 -8.26 11.55 -2.86
CA PRO A 117 -8.82 10.58 -1.93
C PRO A 117 -8.68 9.15 -2.39
N LYS A 118 -8.74 8.24 -1.41
CA LYS A 118 -8.85 6.80 -1.61
C LYS A 118 -9.98 6.26 -0.73
N VAL A 119 -10.91 5.52 -1.32
CA VAL A 119 -11.82 4.67 -0.54
C VAL A 119 -11.25 3.26 -0.52
N ILE A 120 -11.07 2.74 0.69
CA ILE A 120 -10.44 1.47 0.97
C ILE A 120 -11.49 0.52 1.54
N PHE A 121 -11.56 -0.65 0.93
CA PHE A 121 -12.49 -1.73 1.25
C PHE A 121 -11.72 -2.88 1.87
N HIS A 122 -12.21 -3.35 2.99
CA HIS A 122 -11.71 -4.51 3.72
C HIS A 122 -12.79 -5.58 3.74
N GLN A 123 -12.45 -6.82 3.40
CA GLN A 123 -13.39 -7.94 3.41
C GLN A 123 -12.75 -9.16 4.07
N ILE A 124 -13.42 -9.69 5.10
CA ILE A 124 -13.04 -10.98 5.67
C ILE A 124 -13.32 -12.06 4.62
N ALA A 125 -12.32 -12.86 4.33
CA ALA A 125 -12.40 -13.98 3.39
C ALA A 125 -11.62 -15.19 3.92
N TYR A 126 -11.66 -16.26 3.16
CA TYR A 126 -10.95 -17.50 3.46
C TYR A 126 -10.13 -17.94 2.25
N THR A 127 -8.91 -18.39 2.49
CA THR A 127 -8.04 -18.97 1.47
C THR A 127 -8.63 -20.28 0.94
N ALA A 128 -8.41 -20.55 -0.35
CA ALA A 128 -8.82 -21.81 -0.95
C ALA A 128 -7.90 -22.94 -0.46
N GLY A 129 -8.48 -23.97 0.16
CA GLY A 129 -7.77 -25.18 0.58
C GLY A 129 -7.68 -25.32 2.10
N ASP A 130 -6.93 -24.44 2.76
CA ASP A 130 -6.70 -24.47 4.22
C ASP A 130 -7.75 -23.69 5.03
N MET A 131 -8.69 -23.00 4.36
CA MET A 131 -9.75 -22.21 5.00
C MET A 131 -9.18 -21.24 6.04
N GLN A 132 -7.97 -20.72 5.79
CA GLN A 132 -7.36 -19.72 6.65
C GLN A 132 -8.11 -18.40 6.47
N LYS A 133 -8.57 -17.84 7.59
CA LYS A 133 -9.20 -16.53 7.61
C LYS A 133 -8.18 -15.44 7.25
N VAL A 134 -8.51 -14.63 6.27
CA VAL A 134 -7.67 -13.53 5.75
C VAL A 134 -8.49 -12.27 5.55
N LEU A 135 -7.82 -11.13 5.45
CA LEU A 135 -8.43 -9.86 5.10
C LEU A 135 -8.04 -9.48 3.67
N LYS A 136 -9.02 -9.44 2.78
CA LYS A 136 -8.85 -8.86 1.44
C LYS A 136 -9.00 -7.35 1.53
N ASN A 137 -8.03 -6.63 1.00
CA ASN A 137 -8.03 -5.18 0.95
C ASN A 137 -8.10 -4.75 -0.51
N SER A 138 -8.81 -3.66 -0.77
CA SER A 138 -8.97 -3.09 -2.09
C SER A 138 -9.04 -1.58 -1.97
N ALA A 139 -8.33 -0.84 -2.83
CA ALA A 139 -8.35 0.62 -2.81
C ALA A 139 -8.86 1.19 -4.14
N VAL A 140 -9.70 2.23 -4.05
CA VAL A 140 -10.16 3.03 -5.19
C VAL A 140 -9.69 4.46 -4.99
N GLY A 141 -8.69 4.87 -5.76
CA GLY A 141 -8.28 6.27 -5.85
C GLY A 141 -9.09 7.00 -6.93
N PHE A 142 -9.49 8.24 -6.65
CA PHE A 142 -10.29 9.08 -7.57
C PHE A 142 -10.06 10.55 -7.26
N LYS A 143 -10.34 11.44 -8.21
CA LYS A 143 -10.22 12.90 -8.02
C LYS A 143 -11.47 13.45 -7.36
N ALA A 144 -11.35 13.95 -6.13
CA ALA A 144 -12.44 14.65 -5.45
C ALA A 144 -11.90 15.59 -4.36
N THR A 145 -12.73 16.54 -3.92
CA THR A 145 -12.44 17.36 -2.73
C THR A 145 -12.84 16.61 -1.46
N ASN A 146 -12.35 17.05 -0.30
CA ASN A 146 -12.73 16.45 0.98
C ASN A 146 -14.25 16.49 1.21
N GLU A 147 -14.89 17.60 0.86
CA GLU A 147 -16.33 17.81 1.00
C GLU A 147 -17.10 16.79 0.16
N ALA A 148 -16.70 16.60 -1.10
CA ALA A 148 -17.35 15.67 -2.00
C ALA A 148 -17.22 14.20 -1.54
N VAL A 149 -16.11 13.85 -0.88
CA VAL A 149 -15.94 12.51 -0.28
C VAL A 149 -16.83 12.34 0.95
N LEU A 150 -16.87 13.34 1.83
CA LEU A 150 -17.77 13.32 3.01
C LEU A 150 -19.24 13.25 2.59
N ASP A 151 -19.65 13.98 1.55
CA ASP A 151 -21.02 13.94 1.03
C ASP A 151 -21.42 12.54 0.58
N ILE A 152 -20.55 11.85 -0.16
CA ILE A 152 -20.78 10.43 -0.51
C ILE A 152 -20.83 9.58 0.75
N LEU A 153 -19.90 9.76 1.69
CA LEU A 153 -19.89 8.95 2.92
C LEU A 153 -21.17 9.12 3.73
N HIS A 154 -21.68 10.34 3.86
CA HIS A 154 -22.96 10.62 4.52
C HIS A 154 -24.16 9.99 3.78
N GLU A 155 -24.11 9.92 2.44
CA GLU A 155 -25.14 9.29 1.60
C GLU A 155 -25.26 7.79 1.90
N PHE A 156 -24.13 7.09 2.04
CA PHE A 156 -24.11 5.64 2.25
C PHE A 156 -24.04 5.21 3.73
N PHE A 157 -23.55 6.09 4.59
CA PHE A 157 -23.31 5.85 6.03
C PHE A 157 -23.87 7.02 6.84
N PRO A 158 -25.20 7.10 7.04
CA PRO A 158 -25.83 8.24 7.71
C PRO A 158 -25.31 8.51 9.13
N GLU A 159 -24.75 7.50 9.81
CA GLU A 159 -24.08 7.64 11.10
C GLU A 159 -22.83 8.53 11.06
N THR A 160 -22.32 8.82 9.86
CA THR A 160 -21.15 9.68 9.64
C THR A 160 -21.51 11.15 9.46
N ILE A 161 -22.80 11.52 9.44
CA ILE A 161 -23.28 12.89 9.12
C ILE A 161 -22.72 14.00 10.03
N ASP A 162 -22.31 13.66 11.24
CA ASP A 162 -21.72 14.62 12.20
C ASP A 162 -20.26 14.97 11.86
N PHE A 163 -19.62 14.24 10.94
CA PHE A 163 -18.26 14.52 10.48
C PHE A 163 -18.24 15.66 9.46
N THR A 164 -18.38 16.89 9.97
CA THR A 164 -18.22 18.11 9.16
C THR A 164 -16.75 18.50 8.92
N ASN A 165 -15.82 17.92 9.70
CA ASN A 165 -14.39 18.14 9.58
C ASN A 165 -13.70 16.89 9.01
N PRO A 166 -13.03 16.97 7.84
CA PRO A 166 -12.26 15.88 7.25
C PRO A 166 -11.29 15.21 8.22
N GLU A 167 -10.63 16.00 9.07
CA GLU A 167 -9.63 15.48 10.01
C GLU A 167 -10.26 14.70 11.18
N ALA A 168 -11.51 14.99 11.52
CA ALA A 168 -12.26 14.19 12.48
C ALA A 168 -12.70 12.84 11.89
N PHE A 169 -12.95 12.78 10.58
CA PHE A 169 -13.26 11.54 9.87
C PHE A 169 -12.04 10.66 9.63
N ARG A 170 -10.85 11.24 9.43
CA ARG A 170 -9.62 10.50 9.04
C ARG A 170 -9.35 9.21 9.83
N PRO A 171 -9.49 9.13 11.17
CA PRO A 171 -9.29 7.90 11.93
C PRO A 171 -10.55 6.99 12.01
N HIS A 172 -11.60 7.25 11.23
CA HIS A 172 -12.89 6.56 11.32
C HIS A 172 -12.94 5.34 10.39
N LEU A 173 -13.07 4.14 10.98
CA LEU A 173 -13.31 2.89 10.27
C LEU A 173 -14.81 2.57 10.36
N ILE A 174 -15.45 2.39 9.20
CA ILE A 174 -16.86 2.05 9.10
C ILE A 174 -16.97 0.53 8.98
N ALA A 175 -17.55 -0.13 9.97
CA ALA A 175 -17.89 -1.54 9.86
C ALA A 175 -19.23 -1.66 9.13
N VAL A 176 -19.25 -2.49 8.09
CA VAL A 176 -20.34 -2.53 7.12
C VAL A 176 -21.19 -3.78 7.35
N ASP A 177 -22.52 -3.61 7.35
CA ASP A 177 -23.45 -4.72 7.47
C ASP A 177 -23.70 -5.45 6.14
N GLY A 178 -24.43 -6.58 6.20
CA GLY A 178 -24.67 -7.46 5.05
C GLY A 178 -25.49 -6.87 3.90
N ASN A 179 -26.04 -5.66 4.02
CA ASN A 179 -26.91 -5.04 3.01
C ASN A 179 -26.29 -3.82 2.32
N PHE A 180 -24.99 -3.56 2.52
CA PHE A 180 -24.33 -2.41 1.94
C PHE A 180 -24.28 -2.41 0.40
N ASP A 181 -24.72 -1.31 -0.20
CA ASP A 181 -24.71 -1.10 -1.64
C ASP A 181 -23.34 -0.64 -2.14
N LEU A 182 -22.40 -1.58 -2.21
CA LEU A 182 -21.08 -1.34 -2.82
C LEU A 182 -21.19 -0.86 -4.27
N SER A 183 -22.18 -1.35 -5.03
CA SER A 183 -22.33 -0.99 -6.45
C SER A 183 -22.79 0.47 -6.59
N GLY A 184 -23.70 0.92 -5.73
CA GLY A 184 -24.10 2.30 -5.60
C GLY A 184 -22.92 3.21 -5.24
N LEU A 185 -22.13 2.83 -4.23
CA LEU A 185 -20.96 3.64 -3.84
C LEU A 185 -19.96 3.80 -4.99
N LEU A 186 -19.61 2.69 -5.66
CA LEU A 186 -18.69 2.74 -6.81
C LEU A 186 -19.28 3.55 -7.99
N THR A 187 -20.60 3.55 -8.14
CA THR A 187 -21.28 4.38 -9.15
C THR A 187 -21.16 5.87 -8.82
N ARG A 188 -21.41 6.26 -7.57
CA ARG A 188 -21.26 7.65 -7.12
C ARG A 188 -19.82 8.13 -7.25
N ILE A 189 -18.82 7.29 -6.93
CA ILE A 189 -17.41 7.59 -7.18
C ILE A 189 -17.13 7.89 -8.67
N LYS A 190 -17.69 7.09 -9.59
CA LYS A 190 -17.57 7.33 -11.05
C LYS A 190 -18.25 8.60 -11.53
N GLU A 191 -19.35 9.00 -10.89
CA GLU A 191 -20.02 10.25 -11.23
C GLU A 191 -19.20 11.47 -10.85
N ILE A 192 -18.44 11.39 -9.75
CA ILE A 192 -17.49 12.44 -9.36
C ILE A 192 -16.25 12.44 -10.26
N ASP A 193 -15.66 11.27 -10.48
CA ASP A 193 -14.50 11.10 -11.35
C ASP A 193 -14.80 10.01 -12.39
N PRO A 194 -15.23 10.40 -13.61
CA PRO A 194 -15.51 9.44 -14.68
C PRO A 194 -14.29 8.61 -15.12
N GLU A 195 -13.07 9.05 -14.77
CA GLU A 195 -11.83 8.30 -15.00
C GLU A 195 -11.56 7.27 -13.89
N ALA A 196 -12.24 7.38 -12.75
CA ALA A 196 -12.15 6.38 -11.68
C ALA A 196 -12.74 5.06 -12.15
N LEU A 197 -12.08 3.95 -11.79
CA LEU A 197 -12.51 2.60 -12.15
C LEU A 197 -12.58 2.36 -13.66
N VAL A 198 -12.00 3.24 -14.51
CA VAL A 198 -11.90 3.01 -15.95
C VAL A 198 -10.97 1.84 -16.17
N ALA A 199 -11.54 0.78 -16.72
CA ALA A 199 -10.81 -0.40 -17.17
C ALA A 199 -10.03 -0.07 -18.46
N ASN A 200 -9.06 0.84 -18.39
CA ASN A 200 -8.11 0.99 -19.47
C ASN A 200 -7.33 -0.31 -19.58
N GLY A 201 -7.44 -0.97 -20.75
CA GLY A 201 -6.77 -2.21 -21.13
C GLY A 201 -6.26 -3.06 -19.96
N LYS A 202 -7.16 -3.77 -19.28
CA LYS A 202 -6.74 -4.72 -18.25
C LYS A 202 -5.83 -5.75 -18.89
N PHE A 203 -4.59 -5.85 -18.43
CA PHE A 203 -3.85 -7.07 -18.63
C PHE A 203 -4.59 -8.19 -17.91
N GLU A 204 -4.70 -9.36 -18.56
CA GLU A 204 -5.05 -10.57 -17.84
C GLU A 204 -4.05 -10.77 -16.69
N GLU A 205 -4.49 -11.31 -15.56
CA GLU A 205 -3.66 -11.44 -14.35
C GLU A 205 -2.31 -12.12 -14.65
N LYS A 206 -2.33 -13.15 -15.50
CA LYS A 206 -1.12 -13.82 -15.97
C LYS A 206 -0.18 -12.89 -16.74
N GLN A 207 -0.70 -12.09 -17.66
CA GLN A 207 0.10 -11.15 -18.46
C GLN A 207 0.70 -10.04 -17.60
N LEU A 208 -0.06 -9.55 -16.62
CA LEU A 208 0.40 -8.55 -15.67
C LEU A 208 1.58 -9.08 -14.84
N ASN A 209 1.43 -10.28 -14.28
CA ASN A 209 2.47 -10.96 -13.53
C ASN A 209 3.73 -11.24 -14.37
N GLU A 210 3.58 -11.71 -15.61
CA GLU A 210 4.72 -11.95 -16.51
C GLU A 210 5.51 -10.68 -16.82
N ARG A 211 4.82 -9.57 -17.09
CA ARG A 211 5.46 -8.27 -17.37
C ARG A 211 6.14 -7.69 -16.13
N ALA A 212 5.48 -7.77 -14.97
CA ALA A 212 6.05 -7.30 -13.71
C ALA A 212 7.27 -8.16 -13.29
N ALA A 213 7.21 -9.48 -13.49
CA ALA A 213 8.34 -10.39 -13.26
C ALA A 213 9.53 -10.05 -14.17
N TYR A 214 9.29 -9.72 -15.44
CA TYR A 214 10.34 -9.28 -16.36
C TYR A 214 11.04 -7.99 -15.88
N ILE A 215 10.27 -6.96 -15.50
CA ILE A 215 10.85 -5.74 -14.92
C ILE A 215 11.61 -6.05 -13.63
N SER A 216 11.07 -6.89 -12.76
CA SER A 216 11.73 -7.32 -11.53
C SER A 216 13.08 -8.00 -11.80
N ASN A 217 13.17 -8.82 -12.85
CA ASN A 217 14.41 -9.46 -13.30
C ASN A 217 15.42 -8.46 -13.86
N LEU A 218 14.99 -7.45 -14.63
CA LEU A 218 15.88 -6.38 -15.09
C LEU A 218 16.49 -5.58 -13.93
N ILE A 219 15.69 -5.31 -12.89
CA ILE A 219 16.19 -4.66 -11.67
C ILE A 219 17.19 -5.58 -10.97
N GLY A 220 16.88 -6.87 -10.87
CA GLY A 220 17.74 -7.88 -10.21
C GLY A 220 19.07 -8.11 -10.92
N SER A 221 19.13 -7.92 -12.24
CA SER A 221 20.37 -8.00 -13.02
C SER A 221 21.22 -6.73 -12.96
N GLY A 222 20.76 -5.68 -12.26
CA GLY A 222 21.48 -4.43 -12.09
C GLY A 222 21.31 -3.44 -13.24
N ALA A 223 20.26 -3.59 -14.07
CA ALA A 223 19.98 -2.65 -15.16
C ALA A 223 19.86 -1.20 -14.64
N ALA A 224 20.23 -0.24 -15.50
CA ALA A 224 20.13 1.18 -15.18
C ALA A 224 18.68 1.59 -14.90
N ALA A 225 18.46 2.38 -13.84
CA ALA A 225 17.11 2.72 -13.38
C ALA A 225 16.27 3.45 -14.44
N ARG A 226 16.88 4.39 -15.16
CA ARG A 226 16.26 5.05 -16.30
C ARG A 226 15.78 4.07 -17.38
N PHE A 227 16.58 3.03 -17.67
CA PHE A 227 16.21 2.00 -18.64
C PHE A 227 15.01 1.19 -18.13
N VAL A 228 15.03 0.78 -16.86
CA VAL A 228 13.92 0.09 -16.20
C VAL A 228 12.62 0.89 -16.29
N ALA A 229 12.65 2.19 -15.98
CA ALA A 229 11.47 3.05 -16.03
C ALA A 229 10.89 3.18 -17.45
N VAL A 230 11.77 3.38 -18.46
CA VAL A 230 11.36 3.43 -19.87
C VAL A 230 10.77 2.10 -20.33
N GLU A 231 11.35 0.98 -19.92
CA GLU A 231 10.89 -0.35 -20.29
C GLU A 231 9.55 -0.71 -19.61
N ALA A 232 9.39 -0.36 -18.34
CA ALA A 232 8.11 -0.50 -17.63
C ALA A 232 7.00 0.26 -18.33
N ARG A 233 7.28 1.49 -18.79
CA ARG A 233 6.38 2.25 -19.67
C ARG A 233 6.09 1.53 -20.97
N ARG A 234 7.12 1.02 -21.67
CA ARG A 234 6.95 0.35 -22.97
C ARG A 234 6.04 -0.88 -22.83
N LEU A 235 6.10 -1.55 -21.69
CA LEU A 235 5.24 -2.67 -21.32
C LEU A 235 3.85 -2.24 -20.80
N GLY A 236 3.56 -0.94 -20.73
CA GLY A 236 2.28 -0.42 -20.26
C GLY A 236 2.07 -0.53 -18.75
N LEU A 237 3.13 -0.71 -17.96
CA LEU A 237 3.07 -0.80 -16.49
C LEU A 237 3.12 0.57 -15.79
N VAL A 238 3.21 1.67 -16.56
CA VAL A 238 3.20 3.04 -16.03
C VAL A 238 2.14 3.84 -16.78
N GLY A 239 1.05 4.14 -16.09
CA GLY A 239 -0.09 4.90 -16.57
C GLY A 239 0.07 6.42 -16.43
N GLN A 240 -1.04 7.13 -16.63
CA GLN A 240 -1.07 8.59 -16.76
C GLN A 240 -1.39 9.32 -15.45
N HIS A 241 -1.84 8.63 -14.41
CA HIS A 241 -2.20 9.24 -13.14
C HIS A 241 -0.98 9.30 -12.20
N PRO A 242 -0.81 10.39 -11.43
CA PRO A 242 0.37 10.57 -10.58
C PRO A 242 0.48 9.44 -9.54
N ILE A 243 1.70 8.95 -9.32
CA ILE A 243 2.02 8.05 -8.20
C ILE A 243 1.97 8.86 -6.90
N SER A 244 1.27 8.37 -5.87
CA SER A 244 1.42 8.86 -4.49
C SER A 244 2.84 8.55 -4.01
N CYS A 245 3.79 9.47 -4.20
CA CYS A 245 5.15 9.33 -3.69
C CYS A 245 5.25 9.84 -2.25
N LEU A 246 5.71 9.03 -1.30
CA LEU A 246 5.71 9.45 0.10
C LEU A 246 6.88 8.93 0.94
N LYS A 247 7.33 9.83 1.82
CA LYS A 247 8.39 9.64 2.80
C LYS A 247 7.85 8.84 3.98
N GLY A 248 7.76 7.51 3.81
CA GLY A 248 7.32 6.57 4.84
C GLY A 248 5.89 6.07 4.59
N LEU A 249 5.72 4.74 4.62
CA LEU A 249 4.49 4.03 4.25
C LEU A 249 3.38 4.23 5.31
N SER A 250 2.44 5.16 5.16
CA SER A 250 1.22 5.08 5.98
C SER A 250 0.37 3.86 5.64
N PHE A 251 -0.71 3.64 6.37
CA PHE A 251 -1.57 2.47 6.18
C PHE A 251 -2.26 2.48 4.80
N SER A 252 -2.81 3.61 4.37
CA SER A 252 -3.40 3.75 3.02
C SER A 252 -2.36 3.59 1.93
N GLU A 253 -1.14 4.06 2.14
CA GLU A 253 -0.04 3.85 1.21
C GLU A 253 0.35 2.38 1.13
N LEU A 254 0.45 1.66 2.24
CA LEU A 254 0.71 0.22 2.22
C LEU A 254 -0.39 -0.55 1.46
N ILE A 255 -1.64 -0.09 1.56
CA ILE A 255 -2.80 -0.61 0.81
C ILE A 255 -2.94 0.03 -0.58
N ALA A 256 -2.04 0.91 -1.02
CA ALA A 256 -2.12 1.53 -2.35
C ALA A 256 -0.82 1.36 -3.16
N GLY A 257 0.28 1.05 -2.49
CA GLY A 257 1.64 1.12 -2.97
C GLY A 257 2.56 0.47 -1.94
N SER A 258 2.84 -0.81 -2.12
CA SER A 258 3.97 -1.41 -1.40
C SER A 258 5.26 -0.83 -1.99
N GLN A 259 5.81 0.22 -1.38
CA GLN A 259 7.19 0.64 -1.64
C GLN A 259 8.14 -0.06 -0.67
N SER A 260 9.42 -0.11 -1.04
CA SER A 260 10.53 -0.59 -0.23
C SER A 260 10.47 -0.08 1.21
N ILE A 261 10.78 -0.94 2.18
CA ILE A 261 10.87 -0.59 3.60
C ILE A 261 12.16 0.22 3.85
N GLN A 262 12.25 1.42 3.29
CA GLN A 262 13.32 2.37 3.53
C GLN A 262 12.73 3.71 3.96
N ASP A 263 13.39 4.37 4.89
CA ASP A 263 13.11 5.79 5.20
C ASP A 263 14.35 6.63 4.87
N GLN A 264 14.38 7.89 5.33
CA GLN A 264 15.52 8.79 5.16
C GLN A 264 16.87 8.28 5.70
N TYR A 265 16.89 7.19 6.46
CA TYR A 265 18.05 6.50 7.03
C TYR A 265 18.30 5.11 6.37
N GLY A 266 17.72 4.83 5.20
CA GLY A 266 17.92 3.58 4.44
C GLY A 266 16.97 2.46 4.87
N SER A 267 17.34 1.19 4.72
CA SER A 267 16.48 0.06 5.07
C SER A 267 16.13 0.00 6.57
N LEU A 268 14.89 -0.38 6.89
CA LEU A 268 14.48 -0.72 8.26
C LEU A 268 15.09 -2.05 8.73
N GLU A 269 15.54 -2.89 7.80
CA GLU A 269 16.37 -4.05 8.09
C GLU A 269 17.75 -3.92 7.45
N PHE A 270 18.81 -3.91 8.25
CA PHE A 270 20.17 -3.82 7.72
C PHE A 270 21.14 -4.72 8.47
N LYS A 271 22.15 -5.22 7.77
CA LYS A 271 23.18 -6.09 8.34
C LYS A 271 24.19 -5.26 9.13
N CYS A 272 24.49 -5.68 10.36
CA CYS A 272 25.61 -5.12 11.10
C CYS A 272 26.92 -5.41 10.35
N PRO A 273 27.77 -4.42 10.06
CA PRO A 273 29.06 -4.66 9.41
C PRO A 273 30.02 -5.46 10.29
N THR A 274 29.83 -5.46 11.62
CA THR A 274 30.72 -6.13 12.57
C THR A 274 30.33 -7.58 12.83
N CYS A 275 29.04 -7.87 13.09
CA CYS A 275 28.59 -9.22 13.45
C CYS A 275 27.70 -9.89 12.40
N SER A 276 27.37 -9.19 11.31
CA SER A 276 26.47 -9.68 10.24
C SER A 276 25.05 -10.07 10.70
N ALA A 277 24.70 -9.82 11.97
CA ALA A 277 23.33 -9.95 12.45
C ALA A 277 22.45 -8.87 11.82
N THR A 278 21.20 -9.22 11.52
CA THR A 278 20.23 -8.26 10.96
C THR A 278 19.68 -7.40 12.09
N ASN A 279 19.91 -6.10 12.02
CA ASN A 279 19.25 -5.12 12.88
C ASN A 279 17.90 -4.74 12.27
N ARG A 280 16.93 -4.46 13.14
CA ARG A 280 15.61 -3.94 12.77
C ARG A 280 15.39 -2.62 13.47
N ARG A 281 15.13 -1.57 12.71
CA ARG A 281 14.80 -0.24 13.25
C ARG A 281 13.39 0.16 12.83
N GLN A 282 12.72 0.91 13.70
CA GLN A 282 11.44 1.52 13.35
C GLN A 282 11.65 2.63 12.31
N SER A 283 10.60 2.88 11.51
CA SER A 283 10.60 3.98 10.55
C SER A 283 10.81 5.33 11.26
N GLY A 284 11.72 6.12 10.74
CA GLY A 284 12.18 7.40 11.30
C GLY A 284 13.15 7.32 12.46
N VAL A 285 13.54 6.13 12.88
CA VAL A 285 14.44 5.95 14.02
C VAL A 285 15.81 5.52 13.52
N LEU A 286 16.81 6.35 13.79
CA LEU A 286 18.21 5.99 13.59
C LEU A 286 18.69 5.25 14.84
N ILE A 287 19.03 3.97 14.70
CA ILE A 287 19.73 3.24 15.76
C ILE A 287 21.24 3.46 15.60
N SER A 288 21.89 3.90 16.67
CA SER A 288 23.34 4.17 16.64
C SER A 288 24.19 2.91 16.80
N ASN A 289 23.64 1.90 17.47
CA ASN A 289 24.37 0.69 17.85
C ASN A 289 23.62 -0.54 17.35
N CYS A 290 24.36 -1.58 17.00
CA CYS A 290 23.81 -2.88 16.67
C CYS A 290 23.07 -3.45 17.89
N GLN A 291 21.84 -3.91 17.68
CA GLN A 291 21.00 -4.53 18.70
C GLN A 291 21.55 -5.87 19.21
N HIS A 292 22.53 -6.45 18.50
CA HIS A 292 23.09 -7.78 18.79
C HIS A 292 24.49 -7.73 19.39
N CYS A 293 25.36 -6.85 18.88
CA CYS A 293 26.77 -6.79 19.33
C CYS A 293 27.18 -5.43 19.92
N GLY A 294 26.27 -4.45 19.97
CA GLY A 294 26.57 -3.12 20.51
C GLY A 294 27.51 -2.25 19.66
N ALA A 295 28.08 -2.79 18.57
CA ALA A 295 28.95 -2.03 17.67
C ALA A 295 28.22 -0.83 17.06
N ASN A 296 28.94 0.27 16.83
CA ASN A 296 28.38 1.43 16.15
C ASN A 296 28.01 1.06 14.70
N VAL A 297 26.79 1.40 14.30
CA VAL A 297 26.24 1.10 12.96
C VAL A 297 25.83 2.36 12.21
N ARG A 298 26.22 3.54 12.68
CA ARG A 298 26.06 4.80 11.94
C ARG A 298 27.02 4.82 10.76
N CYS A 299 26.48 4.97 9.56
CA CYS A 299 27.20 5.35 8.36
C CYS A 299 27.09 6.87 8.18
#